data_AF-A0A091TSR5-F1
#
_entry.id   AF-A0A091TSR5-F1
#
_cell.length_a   1.000
_cell.length_b   1.000
_cell.length_c   1.000
_cell.angle_alpha   90.00
_cell.angle_beta   90.00
_cell.angle_gamma   90.00
#
_symmetry.space_group_name_H-M   'P 1'
#
loop_
_entity.id
_entity.type
_entity.pdbx_description
1 polymer ?
#
loop_
_entity_poly.entity_id
_entity_poly.type
_entity_poly.pdbx_seq_one_letter_code
_entity_poly.pdbx_strand_id
1 'polypeptide(L)' 'VVRPYQTMSNPMSKLTVLNSMHSHFILADNGTTGKYGAEVKLRRQLEKHISLQKINT' A
#
# COMPACT_ATOMS: atom_id res chain seq x y z
N VAL A 1 -13.25 -0.69 14.19
CA VAL A 1 -13.96 0.47 13.60
C VAL A 1 -13.70 0.46 12.11
N VAL A 2 -14.71 0.23 11.27
CA VAL A 2 -14.59 0.39 9.82
C VAL A 2 -14.81 1.87 9.50
N ARG A 3 -13.86 2.50 8.80
CA ARG A 3 -14.00 3.88 8.33
C ARG A 3 -14.19 3.86 6.82
N PRO A 4 -15.25 4.47 6.28
CA PRO A 4 -15.39 4.61 4.84
C PRO A 4 -14.20 5.43 4.31
N TYR A 5 -13.59 4.95 3.22
CA TYR A 5 -12.53 5.65 2.51
C TYR A 5 -13.08 6.20 1.20
N GLN A 6 -12.87 7.50 0.95
CA GLN A 6 -13.29 8.17 -0.28
C GLN A 6 -12.15 8.13 -1.29
N THR A 7 -12.42 7.55 -2.47
CA THR A 7 -11.43 7.42 -3.56
C THR A 7 -11.39 8.61 -4.51
N MET A 8 -12.23 9.63 -4.31
CA MET A 8 -12.18 10.87 -5.11
C MET A 8 -10.98 11.72 -4.68
N SER A 9 -10.20 12.21 -5.64
CA SER A 9 -9.09 13.12 -5.36
C SER A 9 -9.59 14.45 -4.81
N ASN A 10 -8.93 14.96 -3.77
CA ASN A 10 -9.17 16.32 -3.28
C ASN A 10 -8.42 17.31 -4.19
N PRO A 11 -9.09 18.30 -4.81
CA PRO A 11 -8.44 19.32 -5.65
C PRO A 11 -7.30 20.08 -4.97
N MET A 12 -7.31 20.15 -3.62
CA MET A 12 -6.29 20.82 -2.82
C MET A 12 -5.13 19.90 -2.39
N SER A 13 -5.25 18.59 -2.61
CA SER A 13 -4.23 17.60 -2.22
C SER A 13 -3.32 17.27 -3.40
N LYS A 14 -2.00 17.28 -3.15
CA LYS A 14 -0.99 16.77 -4.10
C LYS A 14 -0.68 15.28 -3.88
N LEU A 15 -1.42 14.61 -2.99
CA LEU A 15 -1.25 13.20 -2.65
C LEU A 15 -2.16 12.31 -3.51
N THR A 16 -1.78 11.05 -3.64
CA THR A 16 -2.55 10.04 -4.37
C THR A 16 -3.59 9.38 -3.47
N VAL A 17 -4.70 8.95 -4.09
CA VAL A 17 -5.78 8.18 -3.44
C VAL A 17 -5.58 6.68 -3.64
N LEU A 18 -6.15 5.86 -2.76
CA LEU A 18 -6.19 4.40 -2.93
C LEU A 18 -7.18 4.01 -4.04
N ASN A 19 -6.85 2.95 -4.78
CA ASN A 19 -7.71 2.42 -5.84
C ASN A 19 -8.72 1.41 -5.28
N SER A 20 -10.03 1.70 -5.41
CA SER A 20 -11.15 0.88 -4.91
C SER A 20 -11.27 -0.52 -5.52
N MET A 21 -10.57 -0.81 -6.61
CA MET A 21 -10.59 -2.13 -7.24
C MET A 21 -9.71 -3.17 -6.53
N HIS A 22 -8.98 -2.78 -5.48
CA HIS A 22 -8.18 -3.71 -4.66
C HIS A 22 -8.97 -4.25 -3.47
N SER A 23 -8.76 -5.54 -3.17
CA SER A 23 -9.38 -6.19 -2.01
C SER A 23 -8.65 -5.93 -0.70
N HIS A 24 -7.33 -5.72 -0.75
CA HIS A 24 -6.47 -5.53 0.42
C HIS A 24 -5.46 -4.41 0.16
N PHE A 25 -5.06 -3.73 1.23
CA PHE A 25 -4.08 -2.65 1.19
C PHE A 25 -3.02 -2.87 2.26
N ILE A 26 -1.76 -2.60 1.90
CA ILE A 26 -0.63 -2.54 2.83
C ILE A 26 -0.05 -1.13 2.73
N LEU A 27 0.03 -0.43 3.86
CA LEU A 27 0.57 0.92 3.94
C LEU A 27 2.00 0.85 4.49
N ALA A 28 2.96 1.37 3.73
CA ALA A 28 4.36 1.45 4.12
C ALA A 28 4.69 2.87 4.58
N ASP A 29 5.26 3.01 5.78
CA ASP A 29 5.66 4.29 6.35
C ASP A 29 7.19 4.34 6.54
N ASN A 30 7.78 5.50 6.26
CA ASN A 30 9.19 5.80 6.50
C ASN A 30 9.37 7.09 7.33
N GLY A 31 8.30 7.62 7.92
CA GLY A 31 8.30 8.84 8.73
C GLY A 31 8.29 10.15 7.95
N THR A 32 8.27 10.10 6.61
CA THR A 32 8.24 11.31 5.76
C THR A 32 6.87 11.49 5.08
N THR A 33 6.47 12.73 4.83
CA THR A 33 5.22 13.05 4.12
C THR A 33 5.50 13.53 2.70
N GLY A 34 4.73 13.06 1.73
CA GLY A 34 4.81 13.52 0.33
C GLY A 34 6.05 13.04 -0.44
N LYS A 35 6.75 12.02 0.06
CA LYS A 35 7.87 11.37 -0.62
C LYS A 35 7.46 9.97 -1.09
N TYR A 36 7.87 9.63 -2.31
CA TYR A 36 7.61 8.32 -2.91
C TYR A 36 8.71 7.31 -2.54
N GLY A 37 8.38 6.03 -2.56
CA GLY A 37 9.34 4.93 -2.50
C GLY A 37 9.47 4.21 -1.15
N ALA A 38 8.67 4.57 -0.14
CA ALA A 38 8.66 3.89 1.16
C ALA A 38 8.30 2.39 1.02
N GLU A 39 7.50 2.05 0.00
CA GLU A 39 7.01 0.71 -0.26
C GLU A 39 8.01 -0.20 -0.99
N VAL A 40 9.05 0.37 -1.65
CA VAL A 40 9.91 -0.39 -2.58
C VAL A 40 10.64 -1.54 -1.89
N LYS A 41 11.26 -1.26 -0.74
CA LYS A 41 11.97 -2.29 0.03
C LYS A 41 10.99 -3.35 0.58
N LEU A 42 9.85 -2.91 1.09
CA LEU A 42 8.81 -3.79 1.64
C LEU A 42 8.29 -4.76 0.56
N ARG A 43 7.95 -4.24 -0.62
CA ARG A 43 7.47 -5.04 -1.76
C ARG A 43 8.45 -6.16 -2.10
N ARG A 44 9.73 -5.82 -2.34
CA ARG A 44 10.76 -6.80 -2.72
C ARG A 44 10.95 -7.87 -1.65
N GLN A 45 10.96 -7.49 -0.37
CA GLN A 45 11.14 -8.45 0.72
C GLN A 45 9.92 -9.35 0.89
N LEU A 46 8.71 -8.79 0.77
CA LEU A 46 7.46 -9.53 0.88
C LEU A 46 7.30 -10.55 -0.25
N GLU A 47 7.49 -10.12 -1.50
CA GLU A 47 7.43 -11.00 -2.68
C GLU A 47 8.42 -12.17 -2.54
N LYS A 48 9.67 -11.89 -2.15
CA LYS A 48 10.68 -12.93 -1.90
C LYS A 48 10.29 -13.86 -0.75
N HIS A 49 9.73 -13.32 0.34
CA HIS A 49 9.34 -14.12 1.48
C HIS A 49 8.21 -15.09 1.11
N ILE A 50 7.20 -14.60 0.38
CA ILE A 50 6.07 -15.40 -0.11
C ILE A 50 6.56 -16.48 -1.08
N SER A 51 7.46 -16.15 -2.01
CA SER A 51 7.94 -17.13 -3.00
C SER A 51 8.73 -18.29 -2.39
N LEU A 52 9.21 -18.15 -1.16
CA LEU A 52 9.90 -19.21 -0.42
C LEU A 52 8.95 -20.04 0.46
N GLN A 53 7.69 -19.63 0.62
CA GLN A 53 6.73 -20.41 1.38
C GLN A 53 6.33 -21.66 0.59
N LYS A 54 6.36 -22.81 1.26
CA LYS A 54 5.79 -24.03 0.71
C LYS A 54 4.27 -23.89 0.69
N ILE A 55 3.65 -24.10 -0.46
CA ILE A 55 2.21 -24.28 -0.53
C ILE A 55 1.96 -25.71 -0.07
N ASN A 56 1.57 -25.86 1.19
CA ASN A 56 0.97 -27.12 1.64
C ASN A 56 -0.43 -27.15 1.06
N THR A 57 -0.58 -27.89 -0.03
CA THR A 57 -1.89 -28.23 -0.62
C THR A 57 -2.44 -29.48 0.06
#